data_AF-A0A7C6QXN8-F1
#
_entry.id   AF-A0A7C6QXN8-F1
#
_cell.length_a   1.000
_cell.length_b   1.000
_cell.length_c   1.000
_cell.angle_alpha   90.00
_cell.angle_beta   90.00
_cell.angle_gamma   90.00
#
_symmetry.space_group_name_H-M   'P 1'
#
loop_
_entity.id
_entity.type
_entity.pdbx_description
1 polymer ?
#
loop_
_entity_poly.entity_id
_entity_poly.type
_entity_poly.pdbx_seq_one_letter_code
_entity_poly.pdbx_strand_id
1 'polypeptide(L)'
;MTKKRIPEFRNIEEMAEFWDNHDTTEFAVGEIEPVEYKPKRLVLTVRFDAGDMLAISREARRLGMDRSTFVRMAVKRYLEAQR
;
A
#
# COMPACT_ATOMS: atom_id res chain seq x y z
N MET A 1 19.10 10.40 32.52
CA MET A 1 17.81 9.88 32.03
C MET A 1 17.11 11.01 31.30
N THR A 2 17.01 10.94 29.98
CA THR A 2 16.32 11.97 29.17
C THR A 2 14.82 11.89 29.45
N LYS A 3 14.22 12.99 29.90
CA LYS A 3 12.78 13.06 30.18
C LYS A 3 12.02 12.98 28.86
N LYS A 4 11.12 12.00 28.71
CA LYS A 4 10.19 11.96 27.57
C LYS A 4 9.31 13.21 27.61
N ARG A 5 9.13 13.87 26.46
CA ARG A 5 8.31 15.06 26.28
C ARG A 5 6.87 14.69 25.92
N ILE A 6 6.66 13.55 25.27
CA ILE A 6 5.31 12.95 25.13
C ILE A 6 4.94 12.27 26.45
N PRO A 7 3.88 12.72 27.15
CA PRO A 7 3.45 12.12 28.41
C PRO A 7 2.64 10.83 28.20
N GLU A 8 2.36 10.12 29.30
CA GLU A 8 1.32 9.07 29.31
C GLU A 8 -0.04 9.73 29.53
N PHE A 9 -0.92 9.63 28.53
CA PHE A 9 -2.26 10.20 28.60
C PHE A 9 -3.21 9.30 29.40
N ARG A 10 -4.09 9.91 30.21
CA ARG A 10 -5.09 9.18 31.00
C ARG A 10 -6.38 8.93 30.22
N ASN A 11 -6.69 9.81 29.28
CA ASN A 11 -7.87 9.75 28.43
C ASN A 11 -7.61 10.42 27.07
N ILE A 12 -8.60 10.33 26.18
CA ILE A 12 -8.48 10.84 24.80
C ILE A 12 -8.55 12.37 24.78
N GLU A 13 -9.30 12.99 25.69
CA GLU A 13 -9.47 14.44 25.78
C GLU A 13 -8.14 15.14 26.11
N GLU A 14 -7.40 14.61 27.09
CA GLU A 14 -6.05 15.09 27.46
C GLU A 14 -5.06 14.95 26.29
N MET A 15 -5.15 13.84 25.56
CA MET A 15 -4.33 13.62 24.37
C MET A 15 -4.66 14.62 23.26
N ALA A 16 -5.94 14.91 23.03
CA ALA A 16 -6.37 15.89 22.04
C ALA A 16 -5.88 17.30 22.39
N GLU A 17 -6.08 17.73 23.64
CA GLU A 17 -5.62 19.04 24.11
C GLU A 17 -4.09 19.19 24.00
N PHE A 18 -3.33 18.11 24.24
CA PHE A 18 -1.89 18.10 24.03
C PHE A 18 -1.52 18.33 22.55
N TRP A 19 -2.16 17.59 21.62
CA TRP A 19 -1.87 17.69 20.19
C TRP A 19 -2.43 18.95 19.51
N ASP A 20 -3.42 19.61 20.11
CA ASP A 20 -3.88 20.93 19.66
C ASP A 20 -2.82 22.02 19.85
N ASN A 21 -1.86 21.79 20.77
CA ASN A 21 -0.85 22.78 21.16
C ASN A 21 0.59 22.38 20.80
N HIS A 22 0.82 21.20 20.22
CA HIS A 22 2.17 20.71 19.88
C HIS A 22 2.21 20.11 18.47
N ASP A 23 3.26 20.43 17.71
CA ASP A 23 3.49 19.83 16.41
C ASP A 23 4.26 18.50 16.52
N THR A 24 3.87 17.51 15.73
CA THR A 24 4.54 16.19 15.70
C THR A 24 6.04 16.27 15.38
N THR A 25 6.48 17.27 14.62
CA THR A 25 7.90 17.50 14.27
C THR A 25 8.76 17.82 15.48
N GLU A 26 8.17 18.37 16.55
CA GLU A 26 8.88 18.65 17.81
C GLU A 26 9.43 17.37 18.43
N PHE A 27 8.80 16.22 18.17
CA PHE A 27 9.12 14.90 18.74
C PHE A 27 9.88 13.98 17.77
N ALA A 28 10.16 14.44 16.54
CA ALA A 28 10.78 13.65 15.47
C ALA A 28 12.13 13.02 15.86
N VAL A 29 12.86 13.62 16.81
CA VAL A 29 14.12 13.08 17.32
C VAL A 29 13.86 12.23 18.56
N GLY A 30 13.76 10.91 18.37
CA GLY A 30 13.85 9.93 19.44
C GLY A 30 12.58 9.66 20.25
N GLU A 31 11.45 10.29 19.92
CA GLU A 31 10.16 10.07 20.60
C GLU A 31 9.03 9.58 19.69
N ILE A 32 9.16 9.76 18.36
CA ILE A 32 8.27 9.17 17.36
C ILE A 32 9.08 8.41 16.30
N GLU A 33 8.51 7.33 15.78
CA GLU A 33 9.08 6.59 14.66
C GLU A 33 8.36 6.97 13.36
N PRO A 34 9.09 7.27 12.28
CA PRO A 34 8.47 7.53 10.99
C PRO A 34 7.80 6.25 10.47
N VAL A 35 6.51 6.34 10.15
CA VAL A 35 5.78 5.25 9.50
C VAL A 35 5.79 5.47 7.99
N GLU A 36 6.32 4.51 7.25
CA GLU A 36 6.24 4.51 5.79
C GLU A 36 4.82 4.13 5.35
N TYR A 37 4.02 5.10 4.91
CA TYR A 37 2.73 4.81 4.30
C TYR A 37 2.93 4.12 2.95
N LYS A 38 2.67 2.81 2.91
CA LYS A 38 2.61 2.05 1.66
C LYS A 38 1.16 2.07 1.17
N PRO A 39 0.81 2.88 0.14
CA PRO A 39 -0.53 2.84 -0.42
C PRO A 39 -0.85 1.40 -0.81
N LYS A 40 -2.01 0.91 -0.35
CA LYS A 40 -2.44 -0.45 -0.68
C LYS A 40 -2.49 -0.57 -2.21
N ARG A 41 -1.90 -1.64 -2.74
CA ARG A 41 -2.04 -1.96 -4.17
C ARG A 41 -3.54 -2.06 -4.49
N LEU A 42 -4.00 -1.30 -5.47
CA LEU A 42 -5.36 -1.44 -5.97
C LEU A 42 -5.48 -2.80 -6.66
N VAL A 43 -6.50 -3.57 -6.28
CA VAL A 43 -6.75 -4.91 -6.82
C VAL A 43 -7.99 -4.86 -7.69
N LEU A 44 -7.86 -5.31 -8.94
CA LEU A 44 -8.99 -5.54 -9.84
C LEU A 44 -9.23 -7.05 -9.93
N THR A 45 -10.42 -7.51 -9.56
CA THR A 45 -10.85 -8.90 -9.73
C THR A 45 -11.67 -9.02 -11.02
N VAL A 46 -11.21 -9.85 -11.96
CA VAL A 46 -11.86 -10.09 -13.25
C VAL A 46 -12.28 -11.55 -13.35
N ARG A 47 -13.50 -11.81 -13.79
CA ARG A 47 -13.98 -13.16 -14.11
C ARG A 47 -13.69 -13.47 -15.57
N PHE A 48 -13.16 -14.66 -15.81
CA PHE A 48 -12.93 -15.22 -17.14
C PHE A 48 -13.71 -16.53 -17.23
N ASP A 49 -14.14 -16.89 -18.44
CA ASP A 49 -14.65 -18.23 -18.67
C ASP A 49 -13.53 -19.28 -18.63
N ALA A 50 -13.92 -20.56 -18.66
CA ALA A 50 -12.96 -21.66 -18.56
C ALA A 50 -11.99 -21.72 -19.76
N GLY A 51 -12.46 -21.38 -20.96
CA GLY A 51 -11.65 -21.40 -22.18
C GLY A 51 -10.56 -20.33 -22.14
N ASP A 52 -10.95 -19.12 -21.77
CA ASP A 52 -10.03 -17.99 -21.60
C ASP A 52 -9.01 -18.25 -20.49
N MET A 53 -9.44 -18.81 -19.35
CA MET A 53 -8.52 -19.17 -18.28
C MET A 53 -7.49 -20.21 -18.71
N LEU A 54 -7.88 -21.18 -19.54
CA LEU A 54 -6.96 -22.17 -20.11
C LEU A 54 -5.99 -21.50 -21.11
N ALA A 55 -6.48 -20.60 -21.96
CA ALA A 55 -5.64 -19.85 -22.89
C ALA A 55 -4.59 -19.00 -22.15
N ILE A 56 -5.02 -18.23 -21.14
CA ILE A 56 -4.13 -17.44 -20.25
C ILE A 56 -3.08 -18.34 -19.60
N SER A 57 -3.50 -19.50 -19.08
CA SER A 57 -2.58 -20.43 -18.40
C SER A 57 -1.53 -21.01 -19.34
N ARG A 58 -1.92 -21.40 -20.57
CA ARG A 58 -0.99 -21.90 -21.58
C ARG A 58 0.02 -20.84 -21.99
N GLU A 59 -0.44 -19.63 -22.25
CA GLU A 59 0.42 -18.56 -22.74
C GLU A 59 1.38 -18.06 -21.66
N ALA A 60 0.91 -17.88 -20.43
CA ALA A 60 1.75 -17.54 -19.30
C ALA A 60 2.87 -18.58 -19.09
N ARG A 61 2.52 -19.88 -19.18
CA ARG A 61 3.50 -20.98 -19.10
C ARG A 61 4.52 -20.95 -20.23
N ARG A 62 4.06 -20.71 -21.46
CA ARG A 62 4.93 -20.60 -22.65
C ARG A 62 5.98 -19.50 -22.49
N LEU A 63 5.60 -18.40 -21.82
CA LEU A 63 6.45 -17.25 -21.55
C LEU A 63 7.23 -17.33 -20.22
N GLY A 64 7.10 -18.43 -19.47
CA GLY A 64 7.80 -18.60 -18.19
C GLY A 64 7.33 -17.64 -17.09
N MET A 65 6.09 -17.18 -17.15
CA MET A 65 5.52 -16.20 -16.21
C MET A 65 4.23 -16.72 -15.56
N ASP A 66 3.86 -16.13 -14.42
CA ASP A 66 2.58 -16.44 -13.80
C ASP A 66 1.42 -15.76 -14.57
N ARG A 67 0.21 -16.30 -14.38
CA ARG A 67 -1.01 -15.83 -15.07
C ARG A 67 -1.29 -14.35 -14.79
N SER A 68 -1.06 -13.89 -13.57
CA SER A 68 -1.36 -12.51 -13.19
C SER A 68 -0.36 -11.52 -13.79
N THR A 69 0.92 -11.90 -13.88
CA THR A 69 1.95 -11.13 -14.59
C THR A 69 1.66 -11.06 -16.08
N PHE A 70 1.27 -12.18 -16.71
CA PHE A 70 0.87 -12.21 -18.11
C PHE A 70 -0.31 -11.25 -18.38
N VAL A 71 -1.40 -11.39 -17.62
CA VAL A 71 -2.59 -10.53 -17.78
C VAL A 71 -2.25 -9.06 -17.55
N ARG A 72 -1.48 -8.75 -16.50
CA ARG A 72 -1.03 -7.38 -16.22
C ARG A 72 -0.22 -6.80 -17.39
N MET A 73 0.70 -7.58 -17.96
CA MET A 73 1.53 -7.15 -19.08
C MET A 73 0.66 -6.91 -20.33
N ALA A 74 -0.28 -7.80 -20.63
CA ALA A 74 -1.19 -7.65 -21.76
C ALA A 74 -2.03 -6.37 -21.64
N VAL A 75 -2.61 -6.11 -20.47
CA VAL A 75 -3.37 -4.88 -20.19
C VAL A 75 -2.48 -3.64 -20.34
N LYS A 76 -1.25 -3.67 -19.79
CA LYS A 76 -0.31 -2.55 -19.90
C LYS A 76 0.03 -2.22 -21.36
N ARG A 77 0.35 -3.25 -22.16
CA ARG A 77 0.63 -3.10 -23.59
C ARG A 77 -0.56 -2.55 -24.36
N TYR A 78 -1.76 -3.04 -24.07
CA TYR A 78 -2.99 -2.54 -24.70
C TYR A 78 -3.19 -1.05 -24.40
N LEU A 79 -3.08 -0.64 -23.13
CA LEU A 79 -3.23 0.75 -22.73
C LEU A 79 -2.14 1.67 -23.31
N GLU A 80 -0.90 1.21 -23.40
CA GLU A 80 0.20 1.95 -24.02
C GLU A 80 -0.05 2.20 -25.52
N ALA A 81 -0.68 1.26 -26.21
CA ALA A 81 -1.02 1.40 -27.63
C ALA A 81 -2.20 2.38 -27.90
N GLN A 82 -2.92 2.81 -26.86
CA GLN A 82 -4.03 3.77 -26.98
C GLN A 82 -3.64 5.21 -26.57
N ARG A 83 -2.37 5.42 -26.18
CA ARG A 83 -1.82 6.74 -25.87
C ARG A 83 -1.15 7.34 -27.10
#